data_AF-A0A1I2F8S6-F1
#
_entry.id   AF-A0A1I2F8S6-F1
#
_cell.length_a   1.000
_cell.length_b   1.000
_cell.length_c   1.000
_cell.angle_alpha   90.00
_cell.angle_beta   90.00
_cell.angle_gamma   90.00
#
_symmetry.space_group_name_H-M   'P 1'
#
loop_
_entity.id
_entity.type
_entity.pdbx_description
1 polymer ?
#
loop_
_entity_poly.entity_id
_entity_poly.type
_entity_poly.pdbx_seq_one_letter_code
_entity_poly.pdbx_strand_id
1 'polypeptide(L)'
;MPCRIAGCENTWTWFAAQQIRGFGQKPPERMCDQHLAQFSELADREVHCRTPGCPNTWLWKRGAQLAELQRHGKLRKPARLCNECVAAERDTHDAEMPCKVEGCRRKWIWSRDAQLRHRLWVLRQRARARALEARAHESAAEAAAVAAEPAPSDLSAETANETAAPLAEATAPATDEAAATPAGGEASEAGEAGKAGPGKKRRRRRKQHMRAVPDPEGPPQRMCGLCAQKLGRLVAREVPCKVHGCVRTWTWDRAGQLRAWVQSGSDDVDFDPPAPKRMCETCREFCRKHPDREIRCGRPGCESVWMYKTGAQLQAFLAGRLQDPLKLCDECAKGEFAKTIEEAGLPEGAEIMPCVVPACGGTWVYMPGQKLMHVPDGELAPDRMCLKCKRERGLAPPEEPAAEPAAELEISPEDTEAPEDDGDELLADDPEPAAHDDGAPDDGAPDDGAPDDGAHADDDEPLTDEEPAADDEARVATSD
;
A
#
# COMPACT_ATOMS: atom_id res chain seq x y z
N MET A 1 51.34 17.33 -53.99
CA MET A 1 50.16 16.45 -53.77
C MET A 1 49.23 17.14 -52.77
N PRO A 2 47.89 17.05 -52.90
CA PRO A 2 46.97 17.64 -51.92
C PRO A 2 47.14 16.99 -50.55
N CYS A 3 46.86 17.74 -49.48
CA CYS A 3 46.81 17.21 -48.13
C CYS A 3 45.63 16.23 -47.96
N ARG A 4 45.84 15.14 -47.22
CA ARG A 4 44.81 14.15 -46.87
C ARG A 4 43.59 14.73 -46.13
N ILE A 5 43.75 15.89 -45.48
CA ILE A 5 42.71 16.52 -44.67
C ILE A 5 41.73 17.27 -45.58
N ALA A 6 40.45 16.91 -45.52
CA ALA A 6 39.40 17.55 -46.30
C ALA A 6 39.33 19.07 -46.00
N GLY A 7 39.25 19.89 -47.06
CA GLY A 7 39.25 21.35 -46.96
C GLY A 7 40.63 21.99 -46.76
N CYS A 8 41.72 21.22 -46.73
CA CYS A 8 43.07 21.76 -46.62
C CYS A 8 43.68 22.04 -48.01
N GLU A 9 43.78 23.32 -48.39
CA GLU A 9 44.42 23.76 -49.65
C GLU A 9 45.94 23.53 -49.68
N ASN A 10 46.58 23.41 -48.52
CA ASN A 10 48.02 23.15 -48.45
C ASN A 10 48.39 21.82 -49.12
N THR A 11 49.50 21.82 -49.84
CA THR A 11 50.05 20.62 -50.48
C THR A 11 51.26 20.07 -49.70
N TRP A 12 51.65 18.84 -50.02
CA TRP A 12 52.90 18.23 -49.55
C TRP A 12 53.74 17.73 -50.74
N THR A 13 55.05 17.63 -50.52
CA THR A 13 56.05 17.28 -51.53
C THR A 13 56.38 15.79 -51.52
N TRP A 14 56.09 15.09 -52.61
CA TRP A 14 56.47 13.69 -52.80
C TRP A 14 57.82 13.61 -53.51
N PHE A 15 58.91 13.58 -52.75
CA PHE A 15 60.27 13.63 -53.29
C PHE A 15 60.60 12.45 -54.21
N ALA A 16 61.38 12.69 -55.26
CA ALA A 16 61.75 11.66 -56.27
C ALA A 16 62.35 10.38 -55.66
N ALA A 17 63.17 10.50 -54.60
CA ALA A 17 63.71 9.33 -53.89
C ALA A 17 62.63 8.44 -53.24
N GLN A 18 61.47 9.01 -52.87
CA GLN A 18 60.32 8.24 -52.39
C GLN A 18 59.49 7.67 -53.54
N GLN A 19 59.39 8.37 -54.67
CA GLN A 19 58.75 7.88 -55.90
C GLN A 19 59.46 6.64 -56.46
N ILE A 20 60.80 6.69 -56.54
CA ILE A 20 61.63 5.56 -57.00
C ILE A 20 61.43 4.33 -56.09
N ARG A 21 61.43 4.50 -54.77
CA ARG A 21 61.13 3.40 -53.83
C ARG A 21 59.69 2.88 -53.94
N GLY A 22 58.75 3.73 -54.36
CA GLY A 22 57.34 3.37 -54.55
C GLY A 22 57.04 2.60 -55.84
N PHE A 23 57.98 2.51 -56.80
CA PHE A 23 57.85 1.70 -58.02
C PHE A 23 56.44 1.72 -58.68
N GLY A 24 55.94 2.91 -59.01
CA GLY A 24 54.66 3.08 -59.71
C GLY A 24 53.39 2.94 -58.85
N GLN A 25 53.51 2.66 -57.55
CA GLN A 25 52.38 2.72 -56.63
C GLN A 25 51.78 4.14 -56.56
N LYS A 26 50.47 4.22 -56.31
CA LYS A 26 49.78 5.50 -56.13
C LYS A 26 50.43 6.30 -54.98
N PRO A 27 50.58 7.63 -55.10
CA PRO A 27 51.13 8.46 -54.03
C PRO A 27 50.39 8.23 -52.71
N PRO A 28 51.09 8.00 -51.57
CA PRO A 28 50.43 7.74 -50.30
C PRO A 28 49.74 9.00 -49.77
N GLU A 29 48.54 8.86 -49.20
CA GLU A 29 47.85 10.00 -48.58
C GLU A 29 48.62 10.52 -47.34
N ARG A 30 49.17 11.72 -47.42
CA ARG A 30 49.91 12.37 -46.33
C ARG A 30 49.31 13.72 -45.94
N MET A 31 49.59 14.14 -44.72
CA MET A 31 49.32 15.49 -44.23
C MET A 31 50.39 16.47 -44.77
N CYS A 32 50.06 17.75 -44.90
CA CYS A 32 51.06 18.79 -45.15
C CYS A 32 51.90 19.05 -43.89
N ASP A 33 53.05 19.69 -44.04
CA ASP A 33 54.03 19.87 -42.95
C ASP A 33 53.44 20.63 -41.76
N GLN A 34 52.56 21.62 -42.00
CA GLN A 34 51.83 22.34 -40.95
C GLN A 34 50.92 21.42 -40.13
N HIS A 35 50.16 20.54 -40.79
CA HIS A 35 49.29 19.58 -40.11
C HIS A 35 50.07 18.43 -39.46
N LEU A 36 51.24 18.07 -40.00
CA LEU A 36 52.15 17.10 -39.39
C LEU A 36 52.77 17.66 -38.10
N ALA A 37 53.18 18.94 -38.10
CA ALA A 37 53.64 19.64 -36.91
C ALA A 37 52.55 19.67 -35.81
N GLN A 38 51.34 20.15 -36.13
CA GLN A 38 50.21 20.13 -35.20
C GLN A 38 49.87 18.72 -34.69
N PHE A 39 49.92 17.70 -35.55
CA PHE A 39 49.70 16.30 -35.14
C PHE A 39 50.77 15.80 -34.15
N SER A 40 52.01 16.30 -34.26
CA SER A 40 53.11 15.96 -33.36
C SER A 40 53.05 16.69 -32.00
N GLU A 41 52.49 17.90 -31.97
CA GLU A 41 52.23 18.68 -30.75
C GLU A 41 51.07 18.14 -29.93
N LEU A 42 50.05 17.58 -30.59
CA LEU A 42 48.96 16.88 -29.91
C LEU A 42 49.51 15.60 -29.27
N ALA A 43 49.01 15.28 -28.07
CA ALA A 43 49.21 14.00 -27.38
C ALA A 43 47.87 13.26 -27.32
N ASP A 44 47.87 11.92 -27.26
CA ASP A 44 46.62 11.17 -27.02
C ASP A 44 46.13 11.52 -25.60
N ARG A 45 44.85 11.93 -25.46
CA ARG A 45 44.31 12.43 -24.19
C ARG A 45 43.28 11.47 -23.63
N GLU A 46 43.36 11.18 -22.34
CA GLU A 46 42.28 10.50 -21.63
C GLU A 46 41.15 11.46 -21.32
N VAL A 47 39.94 11.02 -21.63
CA VAL A 47 38.73 11.86 -21.58
C VAL A 47 37.67 11.14 -20.76
N HIS A 48 37.27 11.69 -19.61
CA HIS A 48 36.15 11.13 -18.84
C HIS A 48 34.90 10.95 -19.69
N CYS A 49 34.23 9.80 -19.51
CA CYS A 49 32.96 9.44 -20.12
C CYS A 49 31.88 10.53 -19.96
N ARG A 50 31.00 10.68 -20.96
CA ARG A 50 29.79 11.54 -20.88
C ARG A 50 28.87 11.19 -19.72
N THR A 51 28.86 9.92 -19.29
CA THR A 51 28.03 9.43 -18.18
C THR A 51 28.43 10.08 -16.85
N PRO A 52 27.55 10.87 -16.20
CA PRO A 52 27.88 11.49 -14.91
C PRO A 52 28.07 10.42 -13.83
N GLY A 53 29.26 10.39 -13.23
CA GLY A 53 29.63 9.41 -12.19
C GLY A 53 30.20 8.09 -12.72
N CYS A 54 30.40 7.94 -14.04
CA CYS A 54 31.26 6.87 -14.57
C CYS A 54 32.73 7.26 -14.35
N PRO A 55 33.55 6.43 -13.67
CA PRO A 55 34.96 6.74 -13.45
C PRO A 55 35.80 6.57 -14.73
N ASN A 56 35.32 5.80 -15.69
CA ASN A 56 36.08 5.38 -16.86
C ASN A 56 36.37 6.55 -17.81
N THR A 57 37.59 6.59 -18.30
CA THR A 57 38.03 7.44 -19.40
C THR A 57 37.89 6.70 -20.74
N TRP A 58 38.00 7.44 -21.84
CA TRP A 58 38.23 6.90 -23.17
C TRP A 58 39.36 7.68 -23.84
N LEU A 59 40.08 7.03 -24.75
CA LEU A 59 41.26 7.61 -25.39
C LEU A 59 40.85 8.49 -26.59
N TRP A 60 40.94 9.82 -26.43
CA TRP A 60 40.75 10.76 -27.52
C TRP A 60 42.04 10.85 -28.34
N LYS A 61 42.10 10.06 -29.41
CA LYS A 61 43.27 9.95 -30.27
C LYS A 61 43.65 11.27 -30.95
N ARG A 62 44.95 11.54 -31.12
CA ARG A 62 45.52 12.74 -31.77
C ARG A 62 44.88 13.09 -33.12
N GLY A 63 44.62 12.09 -33.96
CA GLY A 63 43.96 12.31 -35.26
C GLY A 63 42.53 12.84 -35.14
N ALA A 64 41.78 12.40 -34.12
CA ALA A 64 40.45 12.91 -33.83
C ALA A 64 40.48 14.29 -33.16
N GLN A 65 41.52 14.60 -32.37
CA GLN A 65 41.77 15.94 -31.84
C GLN A 65 42.06 16.95 -32.97
N LEU A 66 42.91 16.57 -33.94
CA LEU A 66 43.23 17.41 -35.10
C LEU A 66 41.99 17.68 -35.98
N ALA A 67 41.17 16.65 -36.24
CA ALA A 67 39.93 16.80 -37.01
C ALA A 67 38.92 17.73 -36.33
N GLU A 68 38.79 17.68 -35.00
CA GLU A 68 37.94 18.59 -34.22
C GLU A 68 38.49 20.03 -34.27
N LEU A 69 39.82 20.20 -34.11
CA LEU A 69 40.49 21.49 -34.20
C LEU A 69 40.29 22.16 -35.57
N GLN A 70 40.27 21.39 -36.66
CA GLN A 70 40.04 21.90 -38.01
C GLN A 70 38.58 22.29 -38.26
N ARG A 71 37.61 21.51 -37.74
CA ARG A 71 36.18 21.80 -37.89
C ARG A 71 35.71 23.01 -37.09
N HIS A 72 36.29 23.24 -35.92
CA HIS A 72 35.78 24.22 -34.95
C HIS A 72 36.80 25.30 -34.53
N GLY A 73 38.02 25.26 -35.06
CA GLY A 73 39.14 26.15 -34.69
C GLY A 73 39.62 25.99 -33.24
N LYS A 74 39.02 25.08 -32.47
CA LYS A 74 39.17 24.94 -31.00
C LYS A 74 39.02 23.48 -30.59
N LEU A 75 39.91 23.00 -29.73
CA LEU A 75 39.84 21.66 -29.12
C LEU A 75 38.69 21.56 -28.12
N ARG A 76 37.46 21.36 -28.60
CA ARG A 76 36.30 21.02 -27.75
C ARG A 76 36.32 19.52 -27.44
N LYS A 77 36.31 19.17 -26.15
CA LYS A 77 36.21 17.78 -25.68
C LYS A 77 34.88 17.15 -26.17
N PRO A 78 34.89 16.05 -26.96
CA PRO A 78 33.66 15.40 -27.39
C PRO A 78 32.92 14.75 -26.23
N ALA A 79 31.59 14.90 -26.19
CA ALA A 79 30.73 14.21 -25.25
C ALA A 79 30.43 12.79 -25.72
N ARG A 80 31.43 11.89 -25.66
CA ARG A 80 31.30 10.46 -25.98
C ARG A 80 31.20 9.60 -24.73
N LEU A 81 30.52 8.47 -24.88
CA LEU A 81 30.50 7.38 -23.89
C LEU A 81 31.82 6.59 -23.99
N CYS A 82 32.27 5.99 -22.88
CA CYS A 82 33.37 5.03 -22.90
C CYS A 82 32.92 3.68 -23.46
N ASN A 83 33.88 2.83 -23.86
CA ASN A 83 33.60 1.54 -24.49
C ASN A 83 32.67 0.65 -23.64
N GLU A 84 32.85 0.61 -22.32
CA GLU A 84 31.96 -0.13 -21.40
C GLU A 84 30.53 0.43 -21.38
N CYS A 85 30.35 1.75 -21.47
CA CYS A 85 29.01 2.34 -21.54
C CYS A 85 28.35 2.06 -22.90
N VAL A 86 29.09 2.07 -24.00
CA VAL A 86 28.57 1.73 -25.34
C VAL A 86 28.22 0.24 -25.44
N ALA A 87 29.07 -0.65 -24.92
CA ALA A 87 28.77 -2.08 -24.84
C ALA A 87 27.53 -2.32 -23.98
N ALA A 88 27.49 -1.76 -22.76
CA ALA A 88 26.31 -1.83 -21.90
C ALA A 88 25.03 -1.30 -22.57
N GLU A 89 25.11 -0.19 -23.29
CA GLU A 89 23.98 0.36 -24.05
C GLU A 89 23.53 -0.61 -25.15
N ARG A 90 24.44 -1.27 -25.86
CA ARG A 90 24.13 -2.29 -26.89
C ARG A 90 23.52 -3.56 -26.29
N ASP A 91 24.02 -4.01 -25.15
CA ASP A 91 23.59 -5.27 -24.51
C ASP A 91 22.29 -5.11 -23.71
N THR A 92 21.94 -3.87 -23.32
CA THR A 92 20.65 -3.54 -22.67
C THR A 92 19.52 -3.65 -23.69
N HIS A 93 18.61 -4.59 -23.47
CA HIS A 93 17.38 -4.81 -24.24
C HIS A 93 16.16 -4.65 -23.33
N ASP A 94 14.98 -4.44 -23.89
CA ASP A 94 13.73 -4.31 -23.14
C ASP A 94 13.44 -5.61 -22.35
N ALA A 95 13.16 -5.48 -21.05
CA ALA A 95 13.01 -6.61 -20.14
C ALA A 95 11.58 -6.68 -19.56
N GLU A 96 10.94 -7.85 -19.63
CA GLU A 96 9.66 -8.08 -18.99
C GLU A 96 9.82 -8.37 -17.49
N MET A 97 9.31 -7.49 -16.65
CA MET A 97 9.39 -7.61 -15.19
C MET A 97 8.02 -7.97 -14.60
N PRO A 98 7.93 -8.78 -13.53
CA PRO A 98 6.66 -9.07 -12.87
C PRO A 98 6.11 -7.82 -12.17
N CYS A 99 4.78 -7.73 -12.07
CA CYS A 99 4.11 -6.67 -11.32
C CYS A 99 4.42 -6.78 -9.82
N LYS A 100 4.70 -5.65 -9.17
CA LYS A 100 4.93 -5.55 -7.71
C LYS A 100 3.75 -6.04 -6.84
N VAL A 101 2.53 -6.08 -7.37
CA VAL A 101 1.36 -6.48 -6.57
C VAL A 101 1.34 -8.00 -6.42
N GLU A 102 1.43 -8.46 -5.18
CA GLU A 102 1.31 -9.88 -4.82
C GLU A 102 0.04 -10.49 -5.45
N GLY A 103 0.19 -11.61 -6.16
CA GLY A 103 -0.88 -12.29 -6.90
C GLY A 103 -1.11 -11.80 -8.34
N CYS A 104 -0.55 -10.65 -8.75
CA CYS A 104 -0.75 -10.12 -10.11
C CYS A 104 0.17 -10.84 -11.10
N ARG A 105 -0.42 -11.67 -11.97
CA ARG A 105 0.30 -12.43 -13.02
C ARG A 105 0.82 -11.56 -14.17
N ARG A 106 0.27 -10.35 -14.34
CA ARG A 106 0.67 -9.40 -15.40
C ARG A 106 2.11 -8.91 -15.23
N LYS A 107 2.80 -8.72 -16.35
CA LYS A 107 4.15 -8.15 -16.42
C LYS A 107 4.11 -6.66 -16.76
N TRP A 108 5.26 -6.00 -16.74
CA TRP A 108 5.47 -4.65 -17.27
C TRP A 108 6.82 -4.57 -17.96
N ILE A 109 6.91 -3.78 -19.02
CA ILE A 109 8.14 -3.63 -19.82
C ILE A 109 9.05 -2.60 -19.14
N TRP A 110 10.23 -3.04 -18.72
CA TRP A 110 11.31 -2.16 -18.30
C TRP A 110 12.17 -1.82 -19.52
N SER A 111 11.82 -0.73 -20.21
CA SER A 111 12.49 -0.37 -21.46
C SER A 111 13.96 -0.03 -21.27
N ARG A 112 14.75 -0.22 -22.33
CA ARG A 112 16.19 0.07 -22.42
C ARG A 112 16.54 1.45 -21.87
N ASP A 113 15.79 2.49 -22.25
CA ASP A 113 15.96 3.86 -21.74
C ASP A 113 15.66 4.00 -20.24
N ALA A 114 14.71 3.23 -19.72
CA ALA A 114 14.42 3.21 -18.29
C ALA A 114 15.48 2.43 -17.50
N GLN A 115 16.06 1.37 -18.07
CA GLN A 115 17.21 0.64 -17.52
C GLN A 115 18.47 1.51 -17.49
N LEU A 116 18.81 2.18 -18.59
CA LEU A 116 19.94 3.09 -18.67
C LEU A 116 19.78 4.27 -17.70
N ARG A 117 18.62 4.93 -17.65
CA ARG A 117 18.36 6.00 -16.65
C ARG A 117 18.43 5.50 -15.22
N HIS A 118 17.97 4.28 -14.94
CA HIS A 118 18.12 3.68 -13.61
C HIS A 118 19.60 3.43 -13.28
N ARG A 119 20.37 2.77 -14.16
CA ARG A 119 21.82 2.56 -13.99
C ARG A 119 22.59 3.88 -13.76
N LEU A 120 22.26 4.93 -14.51
CA LEU A 120 22.80 6.29 -14.29
C LEU A 120 22.48 6.84 -12.89
N TRP A 121 21.26 6.62 -12.40
CA TRP A 121 20.86 6.98 -11.05
C TRP A 121 21.62 6.17 -9.99
N VAL A 122 21.79 4.85 -10.17
CA VAL A 122 22.55 3.97 -9.26
C VAL A 122 24.01 4.41 -9.16
N LEU A 123 24.66 4.68 -10.30
CA LEU A 123 26.03 5.21 -10.32
C LEU A 123 26.12 6.55 -9.58
N ARG A 124 25.14 7.44 -9.74
CA ARG A 124 25.07 8.71 -9.00
C ARG A 124 24.87 8.51 -7.49
N GLN A 125 24.05 7.56 -7.06
CA GLN A 125 23.90 7.24 -5.63
C GLN A 125 25.17 6.63 -5.05
N ARG A 126 25.82 5.70 -5.74
CA ARG A 126 27.12 5.12 -5.34
C ARG A 126 28.21 6.19 -5.24
N ALA A 127 28.30 7.10 -6.21
CA ALA A 127 29.23 8.23 -6.17
C ALA A 127 28.95 9.17 -4.98
N ARG A 128 27.67 9.44 -4.68
CA ARG A 128 27.26 10.21 -3.50
C ARG A 128 27.60 9.50 -2.19
N ALA A 129 27.41 8.19 -2.11
CA ALA A 129 27.77 7.38 -0.93
C ALA A 129 29.28 7.44 -0.67
N ARG A 130 30.10 7.15 -1.70
CA ARG A 130 31.57 7.27 -1.62
C ARG A 130 32.04 8.66 -1.24
N ALA A 131 31.40 9.72 -1.74
CA ALA A 131 31.74 11.10 -1.36
C ALA A 131 31.37 11.43 0.10
N LEU A 132 30.32 10.81 0.65
CA LEU A 132 29.96 10.93 2.07
C LEU A 132 30.89 10.09 2.96
N GLU A 133 31.30 8.91 2.50
CA GLU A 133 32.29 8.06 3.17
C GLU A 133 33.66 8.74 3.21
N ALA A 134 34.14 9.30 2.09
CA ALA A 134 35.38 10.06 2.02
C ALA A 134 35.38 11.24 3.01
N ARG A 135 34.30 12.05 3.04
CA ARG A 135 34.13 13.13 4.02
C ARG A 135 34.08 12.64 5.46
N ALA A 136 33.48 11.47 5.70
CA ALA A 136 33.47 10.86 7.03
C ALA A 136 34.89 10.44 7.44
N HIS A 137 35.67 9.84 6.54
CA HIS A 137 37.07 9.50 6.76
C HIS A 137 37.96 10.74 6.97
N GLU A 138 37.79 11.80 6.18
CA GLU A 138 38.45 13.10 6.37
C GLU A 138 38.15 13.67 7.76
N SER A 139 36.87 13.75 8.15
CA SER A 139 36.47 14.25 9.48
C SER A 139 36.95 13.37 10.64
N ALA A 140 37.09 12.05 10.42
CA ALA A 140 37.60 11.12 11.41
C ALA A 140 39.13 11.24 11.55
N ALA A 141 39.84 11.48 10.45
CA ALA A 141 41.27 11.76 10.45
C ALA A 141 41.59 13.11 11.11
N GLU A 142 40.80 14.15 10.84
CA GLU A 142 40.88 15.46 11.49
C GLU A 142 40.63 15.34 13.01
N ALA A 143 39.56 14.65 13.42
CA ALA A 143 39.27 14.41 14.83
C ALA A 143 40.36 13.56 15.53
N ALA A 144 40.96 12.59 14.83
CA ALA A 144 42.08 11.81 15.33
C ALA A 144 43.36 12.64 15.47
N ALA A 145 43.62 13.57 14.54
CA ALA A 145 44.76 14.49 14.63
C ALA A 145 44.62 15.43 15.84
N VAL A 146 43.45 16.03 16.05
CA VAL A 146 43.16 16.87 17.22
C VAL A 146 43.25 16.09 18.54
N ALA A 147 42.88 14.81 18.55
CA ALA A 147 43.00 13.95 19.74
C ALA A 147 44.43 13.41 19.97
N ALA A 148 45.28 13.40 18.95
CA ALA A 148 46.67 12.96 19.00
C ALA A 148 47.66 14.10 19.27
N GLU A 149 47.23 15.36 19.13
CA GLU A 149 47.99 16.51 19.60
C GLU A 149 48.17 16.38 21.13
N PRO A 150 49.40 16.19 21.63
CA PRO A 150 49.61 15.84 23.02
C PRO A 150 49.16 17.01 23.89
N ALA A 151 48.24 16.74 24.82
CA ALA A 151 47.85 17.71 25.84
C ALA A 151 49.13 18.30 26.46
N PRO A 152 49.26 19.64 26.55
CA PRO A 152 50.52 20.28 26.94
C PRO A 152 50.89 19.91 28.37
N SER A 153 51.71 18.87 28.50
CA SER A 153 52.37 18.46 29.73
C SER A 153 53.38 19.54 30.13
N ASP A 154 53.36 19.90 31.41
CA ASP A 154 54.28 20.83 32.06
C ASP A 154 54.31 22.27 31.51
N LEU A 155 53.39 23.09 32.04
CA LEU A 155 53.79 24.35 32.70
C LEU A 155 53.06 24.48 34.04
N SER A 156 53.56 23.78 35.06
CA SER A 156 53.33 24.15 36.46
C SER A 156 54.52 24.95 36.99
N ALA A 157 54.24 26.03 37.73
CA ALA A 157 55.15 26.79 38.57
C ALA A 157 56.37 27.45 37.88
N GLU A 158 56.18 28.67 37.35
CA GLU A 158 56.72 29.89 37.98
C GLU A 158 56.27 31.14 37.21
N THR A 159 55.42 31.97 37.84
CA THR A 159 55.57 33.43 37.98
C THR A 159 54.31 33.98 38.64
N ALA A 160 54.37 34.18 39.96
CA ALA A 160 53.59 35.26 40.54
C ALA A 160 54.33 36.56 40.21
N ASN A 161 53.63 37.54 39.62
CA ASN A 161 53.60 38.96 40.03
C ASN A 161 53.09 39.87 38.88
N GLU A 162 52.55 41.01 39.29
CA GLU A 162 52.49 42.29 38.59
C GLU A 162 51.40 42.58 37.52
N THR A 163 50.23 42.98 38.06
CA THR A 163 49.61 44.32 37.89
C THR A 163 49.07 44.80 36.52
N ALA A 164 47.98 45.57 36.63
CA ALA A 164 47.46 46.59 35.70
C ALA A 164 46.30 46.19 34.75
N ALA A 165 45.10 46.52 35.22
CA ALA A 165 43.95 46.95 34.41
C ALA A 165 44.34 48.14 33.47
N PRO A 166 43.57 48.46 32.40
CA PRO A 166 42.23 49.02 32.61
C PRO A 166 41.13 48.60 31.61
N LEU A 167 39.93 49.11 31.89
CA LEU A 167 38.68 49.01 31.14
C LEU A 167 38.78 49.56 29.70
N ALA A 168 38.07 48.91 28.78
CA ALA A 168 37.31 49.48 27.65
C ALA A 168 36.70 48.32 26.83
N GLU A 169 35.58 48.41 26.13
CA GLU A 169 34.37 49.25 26.27
C GLU A 169 33.24 48.47 25.55
N ALA A 170 31.98 48.68 25.92
CA ALA A 170 30.87 47.89 25.38
C ALA A 170 30.41 48.42 24.00
N THR A 171 30.07 47.53 23.06
CA THR A 171 29.13 47.89 21.99
C THR A 171 28.30 46.67 21.56
N ALA A 172 27.06 46.62 22.06
CA ALA A 172 25.99 45.89 21.40
C ALA A 172 25.29 46.83 20.41
N PRO A 173 24.62 46.28 19.39
CA PRO A 173 23.37 46.88 18.94
C PRO A 173 22.21 45.95 19.23
N ALA A 174 21.35 46.35 20.17
CA ALA A 174 19.97 45.93 20.16
C ALA A 174 19.18 46.87 19.22
N THR A 175 18.25 46.30 18.45
CA THR A 175 17.17 47.06 17.82
C THR A 175 15.86 46.39 18.21
N ASP A 176 15.06 47.10 19.00
CA ASP A 176 13.78 46.67 19.52
C ASP A 176 12.83 47.88 19.43
N GLU A 177 11.74 47.73 18.69
CA GLU A 177 10.48 48.52 18.70
C GLU A 177 9.68 48.05 17.45
N ALA A 178 8.54 47.35 17.52
CA ALA A 178 7.30 47.46 18.30
C ALA A 178 6.16 48.10 17.50
N ALA A 179 5.14 47.30 17.15
CA ALA A 179 3.83 47.78 16.72
C ALA A 179 2.72 46.74 17.02
N ALA A 180 2.07 46.95 18.18
CA ALA A 180 0.66 46.69 18.53
C ALA A 180 -0.13 45.44 18.03
N THR A 181 -0.63 44.67 18.99
CA THR A 181 -1.88 43.86 19.01
C THR A 181 -3.14 44.74 18.84
N PRO A 182 -4.37 44.23 18.51
CA PRO A 182 -5.21 43.29 19.32
C PRO A 182 -5.99 42.26 18.44
N ALA A 183 -6.99 41.45 18.86
CA ALA A 183 -7.30 40.68 20.10
C ALA A 183 -8.42 39.64 19.78
N GLY A 184 -8.66 38.68 20.70
CA GLY A 184 -9.67 37.60 20.62
C GLY A 184 -9.02 36.20 20.52
N GLY A 185 -9.19 35.23 21.43
CA GLY A 185 -10.31 34.96 22.36
C GLY A 185 -11.44 34.27 21.60
N GLU A 186 -11.91 33.03 21.87
CA GLU A 186 -11.79 32.11 23.02
C GLU A 186 -12.02 30.64 22.54
N ALA A 187 -11.79 29.51 23.25
CA ALA A 187 -11.18 29.20 24.56
C ALA A 187 -10.74 27.71 24.66
N SER A 188 -10.10 27.33 25.78
CA SER A 188 -10.03 26.02 26.47
C SER A 188 -10.22 24.67 25.75
N GLU A 189 -9.18 23.81 25.81
CA GLU A 189 -9.31 22.53 26.53
C GLU A 189 -7.94 22.05 27.09
N ALA A 190 -7.91 21.63 28.35
CA ALA A 190 -6.67 21.34 29.09
C ALA A 190 -6.30 19.85 29.05
N GLY A 191 -5.49 19.46 28.07
CA GLY A 191 -4.90 18.11 27.98
C GLY A 191 -3.59 17.97 28.76
N GLU A 192 -3.55 17.05 29.72
CA GLU A 192 -2.44 16.84 30.65
C GLU A 192 -1.11 16.44 29.96
N ALA A 193 -0.23 17.43 29.76
CA ALA A 193 1.02 17.26 29.03
C ALA A 193 2.14 16.62 29.88
N GLY A 194 2.14 15.29 29.95
CA GLY A 194 3.23 14.51 30.58
C GLY A 194 4.62 14.89 30.05
N LYS A 195 5.51 15.36 30.95
CA LYS A 195 6.86 15.86 30.65
C LYS A 195 7.84 14.77 30.16
N ALA A 196 7.66 14.30 28.93
CA ALA A 196 8.58 13.38 28.27
C ALA A 196 9.87 14.11 27.84
N GLY A 197 10.94 13.97 28.64
CA GLY A 197 12.20 14.70 28.46
C GLY A 197 12.85 14.59 27.05
N PRO A 198 13.53 15.64 26.57
CA PRO A 198 13.90 15.82 25.16
C PRO A 198 14.86 14.75 24.60
N GLY A 199 15.62 14.05 25.45
CA GLY A 199 16.63 13.08 25.01
C GLY A 199 16.09 11.85 24.26
N LYS A 200 14.84 11.42 24.49
CA LYS A 200 14.33 10.14 23.92
C LYS A 200 13.81 10.25 22.48
N LYS A 201 13.36 11.43 22.02
CA LYS A 201 12.82 11.60 20.64
C LYS A 201 13.89 11.42 19.55
N ARG A 202 15.14 11.87 19.80
CA ARG A 202 16.24 11.81 18.82
C ARG A 202 16.68 10.36 18.49
N ARG A 203 16.56 9.42 19.44
CA ARG A 203 16.94 8.00 19.23
C ARG A 203 15.94 7.23 18.35
N ARG A 204 14.65 7.60 18.32
CA ARG A 204 13.63 6.88 17.53
C ARG A 204 13.71 7.16 16.02
N ARG A 205 14.01 8.40 15.60
CA ARG A 205 14.18 8.75 14.16
C ARG A 205 15.31 7.96 13.48
N ARG A 206 16.42 7.66 14.19
CA ARG A 206 17.55 6.91 13.62
C ARG A 206 17.20 5.46 13.24
N LYS A 207 16.22 4.83 13.90
CA LYS A 207 15.86 3.41 13.66
C LYS A 207 14.89 3.21 12.48
N GLN A 208 14.07 4.21 12.13
CA GLN A 208 13.19 4.13 10.95
C GLN A 208 13.97 4.27 9.62
N HIS A 209 15.09 5.01 9.62
CA HIS A 209 15.98 5.12 8.45
C HIS A 209 16.80 3.85 8.15
N MET A 210 16.76 2.84 9.03
CA MET A 210 17.39 1.52 8.81
C MET A 210 16.38 0.43 8.42
N ARG A 211 15.20 0.80 7.89
CA ARG A 211 14.55 -0.11 6.93
C ARG A 211 15.52 -0.29 5.79
N ALA A 212 15.92 -1.54 5.53
CA ALA A 212 16.84 -1.88 4.45
C ALA A 212 16.39 -1.17 3.17
N VAL A 213 17.24 -0.29 2.65
CA VAL A 213 17.01 0.31 1.34
C VAL A 213 17.05 -0.86 0.37
N PRO A 214 15.98 -1.15 -0.38
CA PRO A 214 15.98 -2.27 -1.33
C PRO A 214 17.19 -2.14 -2.25
N ASP A 215 17.87 -3.25 -2.51
CA ASP A 215 19.18 -3.25 -3.18
C ASP A 215 19.14 -2.33 -4.40
N PRO A 216 19.95 -1.26 -4.42
CA PRO A 216 19.78 -0.18 -5.40
C PRO A 216 20.09 -0.64 -6.82
N GLU A 217 20.67 -1.83 -6.98
CA GLU A 217 21.06 -2.47 -8.23
C GLU A 217 19.91 -3.27 -8.86
N GLY A 218 18.88 -3.60 -8.08
CA GLY A 218 17.74 -4.36 -8.56
C GLY A 218 16.77 -3.50 -9.39
N PRO A 219 16.05 -4.11 -10.37
CA PRO A 219 14.96 -3.45 -11.08
C PRO A 219 14.03 -2.69 -10.14
N PRO A 220 13.63 -1.45 -10.47
CA PRO A 220 12.70 -0.71 -9.64
C PRO A 220 11.39 -1.49 -9.59
N GLN A 221 11.00 -1.98 -8.42
CA GLN A 221 9.73 -2.67 -8.24
C GLN A 221 8.57 -1.72 -8.60
N ARG A 222 8.00 -1.90 -9.79
CA ARG A 222 6.87 -1.14 -10.33
C ARG A 222 5.65 -2.03 -10.47
N MET A 223 4.50 -1.38 -10.53
CA MET A 223 3.21 -2.01 -10.79
C MET A 223 3.00 -1.99 -12.31
N CYS A 224 2.29 -2.98 -12.88
CA CYS A 224 1.91 -2.91 -14.28
C CYS A 224 0.94 -1.75 -14.54
N GLY A 225 0.79 -1.35 -15.80
CA GLY A 225 -0.02 -0.18 -16.20
C GLY A 225 -1.43 -0.21 -15.61
N LEU A 226 -2.14 -1.34 -15.76
CA LEU A 226 -3.49 -1.53 -15.22
C LEU A 226 -3.54 -1.43 -13.68
N CYS A 227 -2.57 -2.02 -12.96
CA CYS A 227 -2.50 -1.86 -11.50
C CYS A 227 -2.20 -0.42 -11.07
N ALA A 228 -1.40 0.33 -11.83
CA ALA A 228 -1.12 1.74 -11.55
C ALA A 228 -2.36 2.62 -11.83
N GLN A 229 -3.07 2.36 -12.93
CA GLN A 229 -4.31 3.03 -13.30
C GLN A 229 -5.42 2.79 -12.27
N LYS A 230 -5.68 1.53 -11.90
CA LYS A 230 -6.65 1.18 -10.84
C LYS A 230 -6.26 1.82 -9.51
N LEU A 231 -4.99 1.77 -9.10
CA LEU A 231 -4.54 2.42 -7.85
C LEU A 231 -4.76 3.94 -7.86
N GLY A 232 -4.66 4.59 -9.03
CA GLY A 232 -4.96 6.02 -9.20
C GLY A 232 -6.44 6.36 -9.00
N ARG A 233 -7.36 5.48 -9.44
CA ARG A 233 -8.81 5.64 -9.26
C ARG A 233 -9.30 5.26 -7.86
N LEU A 234 -8.66 4.29 -7.20
CA LEU A 234 -9.08 3.84 -5.86
C LEU A 234 -8.95 4.95 -4.81
N VAL A 235 -10.00 5.14 -4.02
CA VAL A 235 -10.05 6.02 -2.84
C VAL A 235 -10.21 5.16 -1.59
N ALA A 236 -9.69 5.56 -0.43
CA ALA A 236 -9.93 4.82 0.81
C ALA A 236 -11.43 4.83 1.14
N ARG A 237 -12.04 3.66 1.35
CA ARG A 237 -13.48 3.52 1.61
C ARG A 237 -13.70 3.16 3.06
N GLU A 238 -14.71 3.77 3.69
CA GLU A 238 -15.21 3.32 4.98
C GLU A 238 -16.19 2.18 4.79
N VAL A 239 -15.96 1.07 5.48
CA VAL A 239 -16.76 -0.16 5.38
C VAL A 239 -17.34 -0.45 6.77
N PRO A 240 -18.62 -0.83 6.90
CA PRO A 240 -19.22 -1.16 8.19
C PRO A 240 -18.52 -2.37 8.85
N CYS A 241 -18.55 -2.41 10.18
CA CYS A 241 -18.05 -3.54 10.96
C CYS A 241 -18.87 -4.81 10.69
N LYS A 242 -18.21 -5.96 10.55
CA LYS A 242 -18.85 -7.29 10.45
C LYS A 242 -19.74 -7.64 11.65
N VAL A 243 -19.52 -7.02 12.81
CA VAL A 243 -20.21 -7.37 14.06
C VAL A 243 -21.58 -6.71 14.08
N HIS A 244 -22.64 -7.50 14.10
CA HIS A 244 -24.02 -7.03 14.24
C HIS A 244 -24.16 -6.10 15.46
N GLY A 245 -24.88 -4.99 15.32
CA GLY A 245 -25.01 -3.94 16.36
C GLY A 245 -23.82 -2.97 16.46
N CYS A 246 -22.69 -3.22 15.79
CA CYS A 246 -21.56 -2.29 15.78
C CYS A 246 -21.71 -1.24 14.68
N VAL A 247 -22.10 -0.01 15.06
CA VAL A 247 -22.23 1.14 14.14
C VAL A 247 -20.89 1.71 13.63
N ARG A 248 -19.74 1.16 14.05
CA ARG A 248 -18.42 1.69 13.67
C ARG A 248 -17.98 1.17 12.31
N THR A 249 -17.34 2.04 11.54
CA THR A 249 -16.68 1.68 10.29
C THR A 249 -15.24 1.22 10.52
N TRP A 250 -14.62 0.69 9.47
CA TRP A 250 -13.18 0.52 9.35
C TRP A 250 -12.72 0.97 7.96
N THR A 251 -11.50 1.47 7.85
CA THR A 251 -10.97 2.00 6.60
C THR A 251 -10.37 0.88 5.74
N TRP A 252 -10.96 0.66 4.56
CA TRP A 252 -10.38 -0.22 3.56
C TRP A 252 -9.36 0.56 2.73
N ASP A 253 -8.08 0.27 2.97
CA ASP A 253 -6.96 0.96 2.35
C ASP A 253 -6.89 0.72 0.84
N ARG A 254 -6.38 1.70 0.09
CA ARG A 254 -6.23 1.61 -1.38
C ARG A 254 -5.41 0.40 -1.83
N ALA A 255 -4.38 0.02 -1.06
CA ALA A 255 -3.58 -1.17 -1.36
C ALA A 255 -4.32 -2.48 -1.03
N GLY A 256 -5.18 -2.49 -0.02
CA GLY A 256 -6.10 -3.59 0.29
C GLY A 256 -7.18 -3.78 -0.77
N GLN A 257 -7.74 -2.69 -1.29
CA GLN A 257 -8.69 -2.72 -2.41
C GLN A 257 -8.00 -3.26 -3.67
N LEU A 258 -6.80 -2.76 -4.01
CA LEU A 258 -6.05 -3.24 -5.17
C LEU A 258 -5.67 -4.73 -5.06
N ARG A 259 -5.28 -5.22 -3.86
CA ARG A 259 -5.01 -6.65 -3.64
C ARG A 259 -6.26 -7.50 -3.87
N ALA A 260 -7.43 -7.07 -3.41
CA ALA A 260 -8.69 -7.79 -3.64
C ALA A 260 -9.07 -7.79 -5.14
N TRP A 261 -8.84 -6.68 -5.85
CA TRP A 261 -9.10 -6.59 -7.29
C TRP A 261 -8.17 -7.53 -8.07
N VAL A 262 -6.87 -7.54 -7.74
CA VAL A 262 -5.91 -8.52 -8.31
C VAL A 262 -6.30 -9.97 -7.98
N GLN A 263 -6.81 -10.25 -6.79
CA GLN A 263 -7.29 -11.59 -6.41
C GLN A 263 -8.57 -12.03 -7.15
N SER A 264 -9.40 -11.09 -7.61
CA SER A 264 -10.58 -11.41 -8.44
C SER A 264 -10.23 -11.81 -9.87
N GLY A 265 -8.99 -11.56 -10.33
CA GLY A 265 -8.56 -11.87 -11.69
C GLY A 265 -9.14 -10.97 -12.78
N SER A 266 -9.93 -9.95 -12.43
CA SER A 266 -10.51 -9.03 -13.41
C SER A 266 -9.46 -8.07 -13.99
N ASP A 267 -9.49 -7.89 -15.31
CA ASP A 267 -8.75 -6.86 -16.02
C ASP A 267 -9.54 -5.54 -16.14
N ASP A 268 -10.85 -5.54 -15.87
CA ASP A 268 -11.68 -4.34 -15.86
C ASP A 268 -11.27 -3.39 -14.73
N VAL A 269 -10.95 -2.15 -15.10
CA VAL A 269 -10.49 -1.08 -14.20
C VAL A 269 -11.66 -0.50 -13.40
N ASP A 270 -12.91 -0.69 -13.82
CA ASP A 270 -14.08 -0.16 -13.13
C ASP A 270 -14.80 -1.22 -12.25
N PHE A 271 -14.56 -2.52 -12.47
CA PHE A 271 -14.92 -3.59 -11.54
C PHE A 271 -14.34 -3.36 -10.13
N ASP A 272 -15.21 -3.21 -9.14
CA ASP A 272 -14.86 -3.06 -7.73
C ASP A 272 -15.27 -4.31 -6.92
N PRO A 273 -14.31 -5.08 -6.38
CA PRO A 273 -14.63 -6.28 -5.61
C PRO A 273 -15.37 -5.93 -4.30
N PRO A 274 -16.27 -6.81 -3.83
CA PRO A 274 -17.00 -6.58 -2.58
C PRO A 274 -16.06 -6.52 -1.38
N ALA A 275 -16.34 -5.60 -0.45
CA ALA A 275 -15.48 -5.39 0.71
C ALA A 275 -15.42 -6.62 1.62
N PRO A 276 -14.22 -7.05 2.08
CA PRO A 276 -14.09 -8.21 2.93
C PRO A 276 -14.74 -7.93 4.29
N LYS A 277 -15.66 -8.81 4.73
CA LYS A 277 -16.34 -8.70 6.02
C LYS A 277 -15.32 -8.76 7.17
N ARG A 278 -14.93 -7.61 7.72
CA ARG A 278 -13.92 -7.46 8.80
C ARG A 278 -14.51 -6.73 10.02
N MET A 279 -13.94 -7.01 11.18
CA MET A 279 -14.27 -6.30 12.43
C MET A 279 -13.51 -4.97 12.46
N CYS A 280 -14.14 -3.91 12.99
CA CYS A 280 -13.45 -2.64 13.23
C CYS A 280 -12.35 -2.80 14.30
N GLU A 281 -11.44 -1.83 14.37
CA GLU A 281 -10.26 -1.91 15.23
C GLU A 281 -10.63 -2.10 16.70
N THR A 282 -11.66 -1.42 17.22
CA THR A 282 -12.07 -1.60 18.62
C THR A 282 -12.65 -2.98 18.88
N CYS A 283 -13.49 -3.54 17.99
CA CYS A 283 -14.01 -4.89 18.15
C CYS A 283 -12.87 -5.93 18.10
N ARG A 284 -11.85 -5.70 17.25
CA ARG A 284 -10.67 -6.56 17.15
C ARG A 284 -9.77 -6.45 18.39
N GLU A 285 -9.63 -5.27 18.98
CA GLU A 285 -8.92 -5.09 20.24
C GLU A 285 -9.68 -5.71 21.41
N PHE A 286 -11.00 -5.57 21.46
CA PHE A 286 -11.84 -6.18 22.49
C PHE A 286 -11.61 -7.70 22.51
N CYS A 287 -11.75 -8.38 21.37
CA CYS A 287 -11.51 -9.83 21.28
C CYS A 287 -10.06 -10.26 21.52
N ARG A 288 -9.09 -9.34 21.58
CA ARG A 288 -7.70 -9.61 22.00
C ARG A 288 -7.49 -9.41 23.49
N LYS A 289 -8.23 -8.49 24.11
CA LYS A 289 -8.15 -8.12 25.54
C LYS A 289 -9.05 -9.00 26.41
N HIS A 290 -10.16 -9.46 25.87
CA HIS A 290 -11.18 -10.25 26.54
C HIS A 290 -11.27 -11.65 25.89
N PRO A 291 -10.50 -12.63 26.36
CA PRO A 291 -10.69 -14.03 25.98
C PRO A 291 -11.97 -14.59 26.61
N ASP A 292 -12.32 -15.83 26.26
CA ASP A 292 -13.40 -16.57 26.91
C ASP A 292 -13.11 -16.71 28.41
N ARG A 293 -14.12 -16.42 29.25
CA ARG A 293 -13.98 -16.45 30.73
C ARG A 293 -15.09 -17.28 31.37
N GLU A 294 -14.76 -17.92 32.48
CA GLU A 294 -15.73 -18.66 33.30
C GLU A 294 -16.47 -17.70 34.23
N ILE A 295 -17.78 -17.83 34.29
CA ILE A 295 -18.68 -17.03 35.15
C ILE A 295 -19.52 -17.97 35.98
N ARG A 296 -19.70 -17.65 37.27
CA ARG A 296 -20.56 -18.45 38.16
C ARG A 296 -22.02 -18.41 37.71
N CYS A 297 -22.72 -19.51 37.92
CA CYS A 297 -24.16 -19.59 37.74
C CYS A 297 -24.87 -18.48 38.52
N GLY A 298 -25.84 -17.80 37.90
CA GLY A 298 -26.66 -16.78 38.57
C GLY A 298 -27.62 -17.31 39.64
N ARG A 299 -27.76 -18.64 39.79
CA ARG A 299 -28.62 -19.25 40.82
C ARG A 299 -27.91 -19.20 42.18
N PRO A 300 -28.53 -18.61 43.22
CA PRO A 300 -27.96 -18.63 44.56
C PRO A 300 -27.80 -20.08 45.04
N GLY A 301 -26.60 -20.43 45.53
CA GLY A 301 -26.25 -21.79 45.97
C GLY A 301 -25.76 -22.74 44.88
N CYS A 302 -25.68 -22.32 43.61
CA CYS A 302 -25.05 -23.12 42.55
C CYS A 302 -23.59 -22.68 42.34
N GLU A 303 -22.65 -23.62 42.49
CA GLU A 303 -21.21 -23.36 42.29
C GLU A 303 -20.74 -23.58 40.85
N SER A 304 -21.55 -24.22 40.00
CA SER A 304 -21.23 -24.49 38.58
C SER A 304 -20.93 -23.19 37.83
N VAL A 305 -19.89 -23.21 36.99
CA VAL A 305 -19.53 -22.10 36.09
C VAL A 305 -20.03 -22.37 34.67
N TRP A 306 -20.25 -21.30 33.90
CA TRP A 306 -20.53 -21.34 32.47
C TRP A 306 -19.54 -20.45 31.72
N MET A 307 -19.25 -20.80 30.47
CA MET A 307 -18.22 -20.13 29.67
C MET A 307 -18.81 -18.94 28.90
N TYR A 308 -18.46 -17.72 29.30
CA TYR A 308 -18.88 -16.52 28.60
C TYR A 308 -17.98 -16.27 27.39
N LYS A 309 -18.42 -16.74 26.23
CA LYS A 309 -17.68 -16.64 24.97
C LYS A 309 -17.46 -15.18 24.55
N THR A 310 -16.28 -14.88 24.04
CA THR A 310 -15.78 -13.57 23.59
C THR A 310 -16.75 -12.86 22.64
N GLY A 311 -17.43 -13.61 21.76
CA GLY A 311 -18.45 -13.05 20.85
C GLY A 311 -19.68 -12.50 21.58
N ALA A 312 -20.12 -13.17 22.64
CA ALA A 312 -21.25 -12.74 23.46
C ALA A 312 -20.84 -11.63 24.46
N GLN A 313 -19.60 -11.64 24.94
CA GLN A 313 -18.99 -10.51 25.65
C GLN A 313 -19.00 -9.25 24.79
N LEU A 314 -18.60 -9.36 23.51
CA LEU A 314 -18.57 -8.22 22.59
C LEU A 314 -19.98 -7.68 22.28
N GLN A 315 -20.98 -8.55 22.14
CA GLN A 315 -22.38 -8.13 21.96
C GLN A 315 -22.92 -7.36 23.16
N ALA A 316 -22.65 -7.82 24.39
CA ALA A 316 -23.02 -7.09 25.60
C ALA A 316 -22.31 -5.73 25.69
N PHE A 317 -21.00 -5.69 25.41
CA PHE A 317 -20.22 -4.45 25.37
C PHE A 317 -20.76 -3.43 24.35
N LEU A 318 -21.13 -3.88 23.14
CA LEU A 318 -21.74 -3.01 22.13
C LEU A 318 -23.14 -2.53 22.53
N ALA A 319 -23.88 -3.33 23.29
CA ALA A 319 -25.16 -2.94 23.90
C ALA A 319 -25.01 -2.10 25.19
N GLY A 320 -23.79 -1.64 25.52
CA GLY A 320 -23.51 -0.84 26.73
C GLY A 320 -23.55 -1.62 28.05
N ARG A 321 -23.73 -2.95 28.00
CA ARG A 321 -23.80 -3.81 29.19
C ARG A 321 -22.38 -4.23 29.60
N LEU A 322 -21.83 -3.49 30.55
CA LEU A 322 -20.52 -3.78 31.17
C LEU A 322 -20.59 -4.81 32.30
N GLN A 323 -21.78 -5.03 32.86
CA GLN A 323 -22.03 -6.05 33.87
C GLN A 323 -22.20 -7.42 33.23
N ASP A 324 -21.67 -8.44 33.90
CA ASP A 324 -21.83 -9.83 33.46
C ASP A 324 -23.31 -10.25 33.52
N PRO A 325 -23.84 -10.90 32.48
CA PRO A 325 -25.22 -11.35 32.50
C PRO A 325 -25.40 -12.44 33.55
N LEU A 326 -26.41 -12.30 34.41
CA LEU A 326 -26.85 -13.37 35.31
C LEU A 326 -27.50 -14.50 34.51
N LYS A 327 -26.67 -15.32 33.85
CA LYS A 327 -27.09 -16.56 33.22
C LYS A 327 -26.93 -17.74 34.18
N LEU A 328 -27.87 -18.68 34.05
CA LEU A 328 -27.80 -19.99 34.67
C LEU A 328 -26.76 -20.85 33.92
N CYS A 329 -26.08 -21.75 34.62
CA CYS A 329 -25.31 -22.82 33.98
C CYS A 329 -26.25 -23.78 33.24
N ASP A 330 -25.72 -24.58 32.31
CA ASP A 330 -26.52 -25.50 31.48
C ASP A 330 -27.33 -26.51 32.33
N GLU A 331 -26.82 -26.88 33.51
CA GLU A 331 -27.50 -27.75 34.48
C GLU A 331 -28.69 -27.06 35.16
N CYS A 332 -28.54 -25.79 35.57
CA CYS A 332 -29.62 -25.01 36.17
C CYS A 332 -30.64 -24.51 35.14
N ALA A 333 -30.21 -24.30 33.89
CA ALA A 333 -31.09 -23.95 32.78
C ALA A 333 -31.98 -25.14 32.34
N LYS A 334 -31.45 -26.37 32.43
CA LYS A 334 -32.20 -27.64 32.23
C LYS A 334 -32.82 -28.19 33.51
N GLY A 335 -32.58 -27.52 34.64
CA GLY A 335 -32.94 -27.98 35.97
C GLY A 335 -34.44 -27.84 36.28
N GLU A 336 -34.81 -28.31 37.46
CA GLU A 336 -36.20 -28.53 37.88
C GLU A 336 -37.14 -27.33 37.70
N PHE A 337 -36.67 -26.07 37.68
CA PHE A 337 -37.53 -24.92 37.39
C PHE A 337 -38.23 -24.98 36.03
N ALA A 338 -37.61 -25.56 35.00
CA ALA A 338 -38.31 -25.81 33.74
C ALA A 338 -39.41 -26.86 33.94
N LYS A 339 -39.08 -27.97 34.61
CA LYS A 339 -40.00 -29.07 34.90
C LYS A 339 -41.17 -28.67 35.80
N THR A 340 -40.97 -27.81 36.80
CA THR A 340 -42.05 -27.37 37.70
C THR A 340 -43.02 -26.42 36.99
N ILE A 341 -42.57 -25.67 35.98
CA ILE A 341 -43.43 -24.84 35.13
C ILE A 341 -44.22 -25.74 34.15
N GLU A 342 -43.55 -26.74 33.59
CA GLU A 342 -44.12 -27.74 32.67
C GLU A 342 -45.15 -28.65 33.38
N GLU A 343 -44.86 -29.17 34.58
CA GLU A 343 -45.79 -29.91 35.45
C GLU A 343 -46.96 -29.04 35.94
N ALA A 344 -46.76 -27.73 36.09
CA ALA A 344 -47.84 -26.80 36.40
C ALA A 344 -48.70 -26.44 35.17
N GLY A 345 -48.38 -26.97 33.98
CA GLY A 345 -49.12 -26.73 32.74
C GLY A 345 -49.02 -25.28 32.23
N LEU A 346 -48.01 -24.51 32.66
CA LEU A 346 -47.82 -23.14 32.20
C LEU A 346 -47.15 -23.13 30.82
N PRO A 347 -47.67 -22.35 29.85
CA PRO A 347 -47.09 -22.29 28.50
C PRO A 347 -45.68 -21.70 28.52
N GLU A 348 -44.84 -22.15 27.59
CA GLU A 348 -43.42 -21.78 27.51
C GLU A 348 -43.25 -20.24 27.43
N GLY A 349 -42.48 -19.69 28.37
CA GLY A 349 -42.25 -18.26 28.53
C GLY A 349 -43.17 -17.52 29.51
N ALA A 350 -44.09 -18.21 30.20
CA ALA A 350 -44.88 -17.59 31.27
C ALA A 350 -44.00 -17.12 32.45
N GLU A 351 -44.12 -15.84 32.84
CA GLU A 351 -43.33 -15.23 33.92
C GLU A 351 -44.19 -15.03 35.19
N ILE A 352 -43.67 -15.45 36.35
CA ILE A 352 -44.33 -15.23 37.65
C ILE A 352 -43.91 -13.87 38.20
N MET A 353 -44.87 -12.96 38.29
CA MET A 353 -44.65 -11.56 38.68
C MET A 353 -45.30 -11.24 40.04
N PRO A 354 -44.74 -10.33 40.85
CA PRO A 354 -45.34 -9.91 42.11
C PRO A 354 -46.62 -9.10 41.89
N CYS A 355 -47.58 -9.22 42.81
CA CYS A 355 -48.81 -8.45 42.80
C CYS A 355 -48.54 -6.94 42.92
N VAL A 356 -49.18 -6.13 42.08
CA VAL A 356 -49.03 -4.67 42.10
C VAL A 356 -49.68 -4.00 43.33
N VAL A 357 -50.53 -4.71 44.07
CA VAL A 357 -51.23 -4.15 45.24
C VAL A 357 -50.25 -4.01 46.43
N PRO A 358 -50.08 -2.80 47.01
CA PRO A 358 -49.20 -2.59 48.16
C PRO A 358 -49.52 -3.53 49.32
N ALA A 359 -48.48 -4.03 49.99
CA ALA A 359 -48.53 -5.03 51.06
C ALA A 359 -49.12 -6.42 50.67
N CYS A 360 -49.45 -6.67 49.41
CA CYS A 360 -49.83 -8.01 48.96
C CYS A 360 -48.59 -8.85 48.57
N GLY A 361 -48.30 -9.91 49.33
CA GLY A 361 -47.23 -10.87 49.01
C GLY A 361 -47.61 -11.92 47.95
N GLY A 362 -48.73 -11.76 47.24
CA GLY A 362 -49.16 -12.69 46.20
C GLY A 362 -48.43 -12.49 44.88
N THR A 363 -48.49 -13.49 44.01
CA THR A 363 -47.98 -13.43 42.63
C THR A 363 -49.11 -13.58 41.60
N TRP A 364 -48.82 -13.22 40.35
CA TRP A 364 -49.65 -13.47 39.18
C TRP A 364 -48.77 -13.97 38.04
N VAL A 365 -49.38 -14.62 37.04
CA VAL A 365 -48.68 -15.18 35.88
C VAL A 365 -48.90 -14.26 34.69
N TYR A 366 -47.81 -13.78 34.10
CA TYR A 366 -47.81 -13.10 32.81
C TYR A 366 -47.59 -14.11 31.70
N MET A 367 -48.52 -14.20 30.75
CA MET A 367 -48.34 -15.04 29.55
C MET A 367 -47.78 -14.21 28.39
N PRO A 368 -46.77 -14.68 27.65
CA PRO A 368 -46.28 -14.02 26.44
C PRO A 368 -47.42 -13.72 25.46
N GLY A 369 -47.49 -12.48 24.98
CA GLY A 369 -48.56 -12.02 24.10
C GLY A 369 -49.82 -11.50 24.82
N GLN A 370 -49.93 -11.66 26.14
CA GLN A 370 -51.01 -11.06 26.92
C GLN A 370 -50.86 -9.52 26.92
N LYS A 371 -51.81 -8.83 26.30
CA LYS A 371 -51.84 -7.36 26.27
C LYS A 371 -52.21 -6.82 27.65
N LEU A 372 -51.21 -6.49 28.47
CA LEU A 372 -51.40 -5.77 29.72
C LEU A 372 -52.03 -4.40 29.44
N MET A 373 -53.19 -4.12 30.02
CA MET A 373 -53.80 -2.79 29.85
C MET A 373 -52.92 -1.71 30.48
N HIS A 374 -52.57 -0.70 29.68
CA HIS A 374 -51.92 0.51 30.18
C HIS A 374 -52.99 1.38 30.82
N VAL A 375 -52.93 1.52 32.13
CA VAL A 375 -53.83 2.36 32.92
C VAL A 375 -53.11 3.68 33.20
N PRO A 376 -53.77 4.85 33.05
CA PRO A 376 -53.16 6.15 33.32
C PRO A 376 -52.65 6.28 34.77
N ASP A 377 -51.64 7.14 34.96
CA ASP A 377 -50.84 7.21 36.18
C ASP A 377 -51.67 7.37 37.46
N GLY A 378 -51.56 6.36 38.34
CA GLY A 378 -52.17 6.34 39.67
C GLY A 378 -53.11 5.15 39.92
N GLU A 379 -53.69 4.57 38.87
CA GLU A 379 -54.58 3.41 39.01
C GLU A 379 -53.83 2.08 38.83
N LEU A 380 -54.13 1.12 39.72
CA LEU A 380 -53.47 -0.18 39.75
C LEU A 380 -54.04 -1.08 38.64
N ALA A 381 -53.23 -1.42 37.64
CA ALA A 381 -53.62 -2.28 36.52
C ALA A 381 -54.19 -3.63 36.99
N PRO A 382 -55.47 -3.96 36.70
CA PRO A 382 -56.11 -5.21 37.12
C PRO A 382 -55.32 -6.45 36.74
N ASP A 383 -54.76 -6.47 35.53
CA ASP A 383 -54.04 -7.61 34.98
C ASP A 383 -52.81 -7.99 35.82
N ARG A 384 -52.21 -7.01 36.51
CA ARG A 384 -51.02 -7.14 37.35
C ARG A 384 -51.32 -7.48 38.83
N MET A 385 -52.55 -7.91 39.13
CA MET A 385 -52.97 -8.33 40.46
C MET A 385 -53.01 -9.86 40.58
N CYS A 386 -52.62 -10.38 41.76
CA CYS A 386 -52.84 -11.78 42.09
C CYS A 386 -54.34 -12.12 42.14
N LEU A 387 -54.69 -13.40 41.97
CA LEU A 387 -56.09 -13.87 41.97
C LEU A 387 -56.87 -13.44 43.23
N LYS A 388 -56.21 -13.42 44.39
CA LYS A 388 -56.82 -12.96 45.65
C LYS A 388 -57.26 -11.49 45.56
N CYS A 389 -56.37 -10.59 45.14
CA CYS A 389 -56.71 -9.17 45.00
C CYS A 389 -57.66 -8.88 43.84
N LYS A 390 -57.66 -9.68 42.77
CA LYS A 390 -58.71 -9.63 41.73
C LYS A 390 -60.07 -9.97 42.34
N ARG A 391 -60.17 -11.05 43.12
CA ARG A 391 -61.41 -11.48 43.79
C ARG A 391 -61.90 -10.45 44.83
N GLU A 392 -61.01 -9.93 45.68
CA GLU A 392 -61.32 -8.88 46.67
C GLU A 392 -61.84 -7.57 46.05
N ARG A 393 -61.49 -7.28 44.78
CA ARG A 393 -61.95 -6.10 44.04
C ARG A 393 -63.14 -6.37 43.11
N GLY A 394 -63.68 -7.59 43.09
CA GLY A 394 -64.76 -7.97 42.16
C GLY A 394 -64.32 -8.00 40.67
N LEU A 395 -63.01 -8.10 40.42
CA LEU A 395 -62.39 -8.13 39.08
C LEU A 395 -61.99 -9.55 38.66
N ALA A 396 -62.13 -10.54 39.53
CA ALA A 396 -62.10 -11.93 39.10
C ALA A 396 -63.36 -12.19 38.25
N PRO A 397 -63.26 -12.86 37.08
CA PRO A 397 -64.45 -13.37 36.41
C PRO A 397 -65.21 -14.26 37.41
N PRO A 398 -66.55 -14.27 37.38
CA PRO A 398 -67.32 -15.20 38.21
C PRO A 398 -66.79 -16.61 37.94
N GLU A 399 -66.43 -17.33 39.00
CA GLU A 399 -66.05 -18.73 38.89
C GLU A 399 -67.26 -19.46 38.30
N GLU A 400 -67.16 -19.82 37.00
CA GLU A 400 -68.17 -20.66 36.37
C GLU A 400 -68.30 -21.92 37.24
N PRO A 401 -69.52 -22.27 37.68
CA PRO A 401 -69.71 -23.38 38.60
C PRO A 401 -69.09 -24.61 37.94
N ALA A 402 -68.13 -25.23 38.63
CA ALA A 402 -67.29 -26.28 38.09
C ALA A 402 -68.15 -27.29 37.33
N ALA A 403 -68.00 -27.32 36.00
CA ALA A 403 -68.77 -28.20 35.15
C ALA A 403 -68.57 -29.63 35.67
N GLU A 404 -69.66 -30.28 36.06
CA GLU A 404 -69.63 -31.67 36.49
C GLU A 404 -68.93 -32.50 35.41
N PRO A 405 -68.11 -33.50 35.79
CA PRO A 405 -67.26 -34.21 34.84
C PRO A 405 -68.11 -34.78 33.71
N ALA A 406 -67.95 -34.21 32.52
CA ALA A 406 -68.64 -34.67 31.33
C ALA A 406 -68.35 -36.16 31.15
N ALA A 407 -69.41 -36.96 31.07
CA ALA A 407 -69.32 -38.41 30.96
C ALA A 407 -68.39 -38.81 29.80
N GLU A 408 -67.63 -39.88 30.01
CA GLU A 408 -66.76 -40.49 29.02
C GLU A 408 -67.55 -40.77 27.73
N LEU A 409 -67.34 -39.94 26.72
CA LEU A 409 -67.71 -40.25 25.35
C LEU A 409 -66.59 -41.11 24.77
N GLU A 410 -66.80 -42.42 24.76
CA GLU A 410 -65.97 -43.37 24.03
C GLU A 410 -65.95 -42.97 22.54
N ILE A 411 -64.85 -42.37 22.09
CA ILE A 411 -64.58 -42.17 20.67
C ILE A 411 -63.95 -43.46 20.15
N SER A 412 -64.74 -44.23 19.39
CA SER A 412 -64.31 -45.48 18.77
C SER A 412 -63.15 -45.24 17.78
N PRO A 413 -62.10 -46.08 17.76
CA PRO A 413 -60.96 -45.93 16.86
C PRO A 413 -61.21 -46.59 15.49
N GLU A 414 -62.05 -45.97 14.66
CA GLU A 414 -62.21 -46.31 13.24
C GLU A 414 -62.15 -45.04 12.38
N ASP A 415 -61.57 -45.16 11.18
CA ASP A 415 -61.40 -44.13 10.14
C ASP A 415 -60.62 -42.84 10.49
N THR A 416 -59.31 -42.89 10.27
CA THR A 416 -58.63 -41.81 9.52
C THR A 416 -57.53 -42.45 8.65
N GLU A 417 -57.84 -42.64 7.37
CA GLU A 417 -56.91 -43.17 6.37
C GLU A 417 -55.70 -42.25 6.18
N ALA A 418 -54.55 -42.85 5.88
CA ALA A 418 -53.35 -42.12 5.48
C ALA A 418 -53.45 -41.73 3.99
N PRO A 419 -53.18 -40.46 3.62
CA PRO A 419 -52.83 -40.14 2.25
C PRO A 419 -51.36 -40.53 2.01
N GLU A 420 -51.15 -41.56 1.19
CA GLU A 420 -49.87 -41.85 0.55
C GLU A 420 -49.61 -40.75 -0.50
N ASP A 421 -48.67 -39.84 -0.23
CA ASP A 421 -48.26 -38.78 -1.15
C ASP A 421 -47.05 -39.25 -1.99
N ASP A 422 -47.32 -40.14 -2.95
CA ASP A 422 -46.38 -40.53 -4.01
C ASP A 422 -46.20 -39.37 -5.01
N GLY A 423 -45.43 -38.35 -4.59
CA GLY A 423 -45.05 -37.17 -5.37
C GLY A 423 -43.72 -37.34 -6.12
N ASP A 424 -43.63 -38.33 -7.00
CA ASP A 424 -42.50 -38.46 -7.95
C ASP A 424 -42.62 -37.38 -9.04
N GLU A 425 -41.87 -36.28 -8.91
CA GLU A 425 -41.69 -35.33 -10.03
C GLU A 425 -40.21 -35.05 -10.32
N LEU A 426 -39.76 -35.71 -11.39
CA LEU A 426 -38.47 -35.57 -12.03
C LEU A 426 -38.23 -34.13 -12.51
N LEU A 427 -37.54 -33.31 -11.71
CA LEU A 427 -36.95 -32.07 -12.23
C LEU A 427 -35.72 -32.40 -13.07
N ALA A 428 -35.98 -32.48 -14.38
CA ALA A 428 -35.03 -32.81 -15.44
C ALA A 428 -33.90 -31.77 -15.60
N ASP A 429 -32.88 -32.20 -16.33
CA ASP A 429 -31.69 -31.47 -16.76
C ASP A 429 -31.95 -30.00 -17.15
N ASP A 430 -31.09 -29.12 -16.63
CA ASP A 430 -30.93 -27.73 -17.08
C ASP A 430 -30.18 -27.73 -18.43
N PRO A 431 -30.82 -27.37 -19.56
CA PRO A 431 -30.20 -27.50 -20.88
C PRO A 431 -29.27 -26.33 -21.18
N GLU A 432 -28.16 -26.61 -21.88
CA GLU A 432 -27.21 -25.60 -22.35
C GLU A 432 -27.90 -24.47 -23.13
N PRO A 433 -27.58 -23.19 -22.87
CA PRO A 433 -27.96 -22.10 -23.76
C PRO A 433 -27.14 -22.18 -25.05
N ALA A 434 -27.71 -22.87 -26.04
CA ALA A 434 -27.21 -22.87 -27.41
C ALA A 434 -27.15 -21.44 -27.97
N ALA A 435 -26.22 -21.22 -28.92
CA ALA A 435 -26.00 -19.92 -29.52
C ALA A 435 -27.25 -19.36 -30.21
N HIS A 436 -27.68 -18.16 -29.81
CA HIS A 436 -28.58 -17.33 -30.60
C HIS A 436 -27.75 -16.39 -31.47
N ASP A 437 -27.62 -16.77 -32.74
CA ASP A 437 -27.13 -15.93 -33.83
C ASP A 437 -28.32 -15.12 -34.35
N ASP A 438 -28.46 -13.88 -33.86
CA ASP A 438 -29.43 -12.90 -34.38
C ASP A 438 -28.69 -11.77 -35.08
N GLY A 439 -28.26 -12.05 -36.31
CA GLY A 439 -27.79 -11.03 -37.24
C GLY A 439 -28.94 -10.15 -37.71
N ALA A 440 -28.99 -8.91 -37.23
CA ALA A 440 -29.78 -7.83 -37.80
C ALA A 440 -28.84 -6.69 -38.26
N PRO A 441 -28.89 -6.25 -39.52
CA PRO A 441 -28.06 -5.14 -40.00
C PRO A 441 -28.61 -3.80 -39.51
N ASP A 442 -27.75 -2.97 -38.91
CA ASP A 442 -28.04 -1.57 -38.61
C ASP A 442 -27.70 -0.70 -39.83
N ASP A 443 -28.71 -0.43 -40.65
CA ASP A 443 -28.63 0.46 -41.80
C ASP A 443 -28.76 1.93 -41.36
N GLY A 444 -27.63 2.64 -41.30
CA GLY A 444 -27.55 4.04 -41.71
C GLY A 444 -27.45 5.12 -40.62
N ALA A 445 -26.27 5.75 -40.55
CA ALA A 445 -26.08 7.09 -41.14
C ALA A 445 -24.58 7.47 -41.19
N PRO A 446 -24.08 8.07 -42.29
CA PRO A 446 -22.77 8.71 -42.30
C PRO A 446 -22.83 10.09 -41.63
N ASP A 447 -21.84 10.41 -40.78
CA ASP A 447 -21.64 11.74 -40.21
C ASP A 447 -20.69 12.55 -41.11
N ASP A 448 -21.23 13.57 -41.78
CA ASP A 448 -20.47 14.53 -42.60
C ASP A 448 -19.65 15.48 -41.72
N GLY A 449 -18.33 15.22 -41.60
CA GLY A 449 -17.50 15.77 -40.52
C GLY A 449 -16.15 16.40 -40.89
N ALA A 450 -15.97 16.90 -42.12
CA ALA A 450 -14.86 17.76 -42.61
C ALA A 450 -13.39 17.24 -42.54
N PRO A 451 -12.66 17.17 -43.69
CA PRO A 451 -11.20 17.06 -43.70
C PRO A 451 -10.53 18.42 -43.45
N ASP A 452 -9.41 18.41 -42.72
CA ASP A 452 -8.51 19.56 -42.54
C ASP A 452 -7.41 19.53 -43.63
N ASP A 453 -7.37 20.56 -44.48
CA ASP A 453 -6.43 20.70 -45.59
C ASP A 453 -5.00 21.00 -45.11
N GLY A 454 -4.29 19.94 -44.68
CA GLY A 454 -2.89 19.97 -44.25
C GLY A 454 -1.91 19.54 -45.35
N ALA A 455 -1.90 20.22 -46.49
CA ALA A 455 -1.01 19.86 -47.61
C ALA A 455 0.48 19.95 -47.23
N HIS A 456 1.19 18.82 -47.29
CA HIS A 456 2.65 18.79 -47.33
C HIS A 456 3.10 17.89 -48.48
N ALA A 457 3.82 18.49 -49.43
CA ALA A 457 4.08 17.88 -50.73
C ALA A 457 5.07 16.70 -50.67
N ASP A 458 4.73 15.73 -51.50
CA ASP A 458 5.57 14.85 -52.32
C ASP A 458 7.10 15.00 -52.23
N ASP A 459 7.76 13.92 -51.80
CA ASP A 459 9.10 13.52 -52.27
C ASP A 459 9.14 11.98 -52.29
N ASP A 460 8.58 11.40 -53.35
CA ASP A 460 8.49 9.96 -53.60
C ASP A 460 9.73 9.52 -54.41
N GLU A 461 10.82 9.14 -53.72
CA GLU A 461 11.99 8.54 -54.36
C GLU A 461 11.78 7.02 -54.56
N PRO A 462 11.84 6.51 -55.81
CA PRO A 462 11.69 5.08 -56.07
C PRO A 462 12.95 4.30 -55.65
N LEU A 463 12.82 3.48 -54.61
CA LEU A 463 13.79 2.45 -54.26
C LEU A 463 13.84 1.37 -55.34
N THR A 464 14.80 1.48 -56.26
CA THR A 464 15.12 0.44 -57.25
C THR A 464 15.96 -0.67 -56.62
N ASP A 465 15.61 -1.92 -56.93
CA ASP A 465 16.42 -3.12 -56.72
C ASP A 465 17.89 -2.96 -57.15
N GLU A 466 18.81 -3.49 -56.35
CA GLU A 466 19.87 -4.43 -56.77
C GLU A 466 20.82 -4.70 -55.58
N GLU A 467 20.68 -5.86 -54.91
CA GLU A 467 21.74 -6.41 -54.05
C GLU A 467 22.11 -7.82 -54.56
N PRO A 468 23.36 -8.03 -55.03
CA PRO A 468 23.75 -9.29 -55.65
C PRO A 468 24.04 -10.39 -54.63
N ALA A 469 23.64 -11.62 -54.97
CA ALA A 469 24.09 -12.81 -54.26
C ALA A 469 25.62 -12.95 -54.32
N ALA A 470 26.24 -13.16 -53.16
CA ALA A 470 27.63 -13.58 -53.05
C ALA A 470 27.69 -14.87 -52.22
N ASP A 471 27.85 -16.00 -52.91
CA ASP A 471 28.39 -17.22 -52.31
C ASP A 471 29.77 -16.94 -51.70
N ASP A 472 30.03 -17.49 -50.50
CA ASP A 472 31.39 -17.83 -50.10
C ASP A 472 31.38 -19.12 -49.25
N GLU A 473 31.85 -20.21 -49.86
CA GLU A 473 32.07 -21.49 -49.19
C GLU A 473 33.31 -21.40 -48.28
N ALA A 474 33.13 -21.48 -46.96
CA ALA A 474 34.24 -21.68 -46.02
C ALA A 474 34.02 -22.92 -45.14
N ARG A 475 34.08 -24.11 -45.76
CA ARG A 475 34.26 -25.39 -45.05
C ARG A 475 35.61 -25.41 -44.33
N VAL A 476 35.62 -25.20 -43.02
CA VAL A 476 36.77 -25.56 -42.18
C VAL A 476 36.59 -26.99 -41.69
N ALA A 477 37.31 -27.92 -42.30
CA ALA A 477 37.51 -29.26 -41.76
C ALA A 477 38.71 -29.24 -40.81
N THR A 478 38.52 -29.70 -39.57
CA THR A 478 39.62 -30.00 -38.64
C THR A 478 39.44 -31.42 -38.11
N SER A 479 40.18 -32.34 -38.70
CA SER A 479 40.48 -33.67 -38.16
C SER A 479 41.97 -33.93 -38.35
N ASP A 480 42.75 -33.70 -37.30
CA ASP A 480 43.81 -34.59 -36.80
C ASP A 480 44.11 -34.22 -35.33
#